data_AF-A0A498H8H0-F1
#
_entry.id   AF-A0A498H8H0-F1
#
_cell.length_a   1.000
_cell.length_b   1.000
_cell.length_c   1.000
_cell.angle_alpha   90.00
_cell.angle_beta   90.00
_cell.angle_gamma   90.00
#
_symmetry.space_group_name_H-M   'P 1'
#
loop_
_entity.id
_entity.type
_entity.pdbx_description
1 polymer ?
#
loop_
_entity_poly.entity_id
_entity_poly.type
_entity_poly.pdbx_seq_one_letter_code
_entity_poly.pdbx_strand_id
1 'polypeptide(L)'
;MKKLKLKEYKIDLKEYGPMVLESLIKIKNEMNPTFTFRRSCRERICSSCAMNIDGCNGLACLTKIASSEAGTSMIMPLPYMFMIKDLLVDMMNFYNQYKSIEPWLKWKSLTTELDGKEIKQSKKDRAKLDGMYECILCACCSISCLRYWWNPESYLGLAALLHANRRCVEADRFPNLIDSGVSIEYLGHHAD
;
A
#
# COMPACT_ATOMS: atom_id res chain seq x y z
N MET A 1 -25.07 -4.59 -15.02
CA MET A 1 -23.65 -4.24 -14.80
C MET A 1 -23.08 -3.60 -16.06
N LYS A 2 -22.35 -2.47 -15.96
CA LYS A 2 -21.61 -1.93 -17.11
C LYS A 2 -20.46 -2.87 -17.44
N LYS A 3 -20.32 -3.25 -18.71
CA LYS A 3 -19.24 -4.13 -19.18
C LYS A 3 -17.91 -3.36 -19.10
N LEU A 4 -16.89 -3.97 -18.50
CA LEU A 4 -15.53 -3.46 -18.53
C LEU A 4 -15.03 -3.48 -19.98
N LYS A 5 -14.41 -2.39 -20.41
CA LYS A 5 -13.86 -2.23 -21.77
C LYS A 5 -12.46 -1.67 -21.67
N LEU A 6 -11.53 -2.28 -22.39
CA LEU A 6 -10.23 -1.68 -22.63
C LEU A 6 -10.40 -0.49 -23.59
N LYS A 7 -9.65 0.58 -23.32
CA LYS A 7 -9.57 1.75 -24.18
C LYS A 7 -8.10 2.00 -24.50
N GLU A 8 -7.82 2.16 -25.78
CA GLU A 8 -6.49 2.47 -26.28
C GLU A 8 -6.34 3.99 -26.44
N TYR A 9 -5.19 4.52 -26.04
CA TYR A 9 -4.81 5.92 -26.25
C TYR A 9 -3.40 5.94 -26.83
N LYS A 10 -3.22 6.73 -27.89
CA LYS A 10 -1.90 6.98 -28.50
C LYS A 10 -1.30 8.23 -27.88
N ILE A 11 -0.11 8.11 -27.31
CA ILE A 11 0.57 9.20 -26.59
C ILE A 11 2.00 9.29 -27.12
N ASP A 12 2.43 10.49 -27.49
CA ASP A 12 3.83 10.77 -27.80
C ASP A 12 4.61 11.04 -26.50
N LEU A 13 5.47 10.10 -26.13
CA LEU A 13 6.29 10.18 -24.92
C LEU A 13 7.38 11.26 -25.00
N LYS A 14 7.75 11.72 -26.21
CA LYS A 14 8.76 12.77 -26.37
C LYS A 14 8.28 14.12 -25.84
N GLU A 15 6.97 14.36 -25.88
CA GLU A 15 6.38 15.63 -25.47
C GLU A 15 6.08 15.70 -23.96
N TYR A 16 5.73 14.57 -23.32
CA TYR A 16 5.20 14.56 -21.94
C TYR A 16 6.03 13.75 -20.94
N GLY A 17 7.09 13.11 -21.38
CA GLY A 17 7.99 12.34 -20.54
C GLY A 17 7.65 10.85 -20.47
N PRO A 18 8.56 10.03 -19.91
CA PRO A 18 8.51 8.59 -20.05
C PRO A 18 7.66 7.88 -18.99
N MET A 19 7.21 8.56 -17.94
CA MET A 19 6.53 7.91 -16.82
C MET A 19 5.05 7.67 -17.13
N VAL A 20 4.49 6.59 -16.57
CA VAL A 20 3.07 6.23 -16.74
C VAL A 20 2.15 7.34 -16.24
N LEU A 21 2.48 7.99 -15.12
CA LEU A 21 1.63 9.03 -14.53
C LEU A 21 1.38 10.19 -15.50
N GLU A 22 2.39 10.62 -16.25
CA GLU A 22 2.34 11.74 -17.19
C GLU A 22 1.39 11.40 -18.34
N SER A 23 1.46 10.17 -18.84
CA SER A 23 0.51 9.64 -19.81
C SER A 23 -0.93 9.63 -19.28
N LEU A 24 -1.15 9.20 -18.04
CA LEU A 24 -2.48 9.22 -17.42
C LEU A 24 -3.02 10.64 -17.21
N ILE A 25 -2.16 11.59 -16.85
CA ILE A 25 -2.51 13.01 -16.72
C ILE A 25 -2.90 13.57 -18.08
N LYS A 26 -2.15 13.30 -19.16
CA LYS A 26 -2.49 13.72 -20.52
C LYS A 26 -3.84 13.17 -20.96
N ILE A 27 -4.08 11.86 -20.77
CA ILE A 27 -5.37 11.24 -21.06
C ILE A 27 -6.49 12.00 -20.35
N LYS A 28 -6.33 12.28 -19.05
CA LYS A 28 -7.35 12.98 -18.29
C LYS A 28 -7.56 14.42 -18.77
N ASN A 29 -6.50 15.18 -19.01
CA ASN A 29 -6.62 16.60 -19.28
C ASN A 29 -7.05 16.91 -20.71
N GLU A 30 -6.61 16.09 -21.68
CA GLU A 30 -6.71 16.46 -23.10
C GLU A 30 -7.58 15.49 -23.92
N MET A 31 -7.69 14.21 -23.52
CA MET A 31 -8.32 13.18 -24.34
C MET A 31 -9.67 12.69 -23.77
N ASN A 32 -9.76 12.57 -22.45
CA ASN A 32 -10.94 12.06 -21.75
C ASN A 32 -11.02 12.63 -20.31
N PRO A 33 -11.66 13.79 -20.11
CA PRO A 33 -11.86 14.42 -18.80
C PRO A 33 -12.55 13.55 -17.75
N THR A 34 -13.37 12.60 -18.20
CA THR A 34 -14.11 11.69 -17.31
C THR A 34 -13.23 10.57 -16.73
N PHE A 35 -12.04 10.33 -17.30
CA PHE A 35 -11.09 9.33 -16.82
C PHE A 35 -10.63 9.63 -15.39
N THR A 36 -10.64 8.61 -14.54
CA THR A 36 -10.45 8.75 -13.08
C THR A 36 -9.34 7.84 -12.55
N PHE A 37 -8.39 8.43 -11.83
CA PHE A 37 -7.32 7.71 -11.13
C PHE A 37 -6.82 8.56 -9.94
N ARG A 38 -6.10 7.96 -8.99
CA ARG A 38 -5.50 8.67 -7.85
C ARG A 38 -4.05 9.04 -8.14
N ARG A 39 -3.66 10.25 -7.71
CA ARG A 39 -2.31 10.82 -7.82
C ARG A 39 -2.15 11.98 -6.84
N SER A 40 -0.93 12.23 -6.38
CA SER A 40 -0.58 13.38 -5.53
C SER A 40 0.90 13.78 -5.69
N CYS A 41 1.83 13.22 -4.91
CA CYS A 41 3.22 13.73 -4.77
C CYS A 41 4.15 13.62 -6.00
N ARG A 42 3.94 12.66 -6.90
CA ARG A 42 4.83 12.35 -8.05
C ARG A 42 6.25 11.82 -7.74
N GLU A 43 6.57 11.54 -6.48
CA GLU A 43 7.94 11.18 -6.06
C GLU A 43 8.02 9.99 -5.08
N ARG A 44 7.06 9.05 -5.15
CA ARG A 44 6.99 7.83 -4.28
C ARG A 44 6.93 8.13 -2.78
N ILE A 45 6.05 9.03 -2.37
CA ILE A 45 5.81 9.28 -0.93
C ILE A 45 4.35 9.05 -0.55
N CYS A 46 3.41 9.61 -1.31
CA CYS A 46 1.98 9.60 -0.95
C CYS A 46 1.22 8.30 -1.23
N SER A 47 1.86 7.32 -1.88
CA SER A 47 1.28 6.04 -2.35
C SER A 47 0.04 6.07 -3.27
N SER A 48 -0.47 7.25 -3.59
CA SER A 48 -1.78 7.42 -4.25
C SER A 48 -1.89 6.82 -5.66
N CYS A 49 -0.78 6.65 -6.38
CA CYS A 49 -0.79 6.19 -7.78
C CYS A 49 -0.40 4.71 -7.94
N ALA A 50 -0.68 3.90 -6.91
CA ALA A 50 -0.53 2.45 -6.99
C ALA A 50 -1.55 1.84 -7.97
N MET A 51 -1.06 1.02 -8.90
CA MET A 51 -1.86 0.35 -9.92
C MET A 51 -1.06 -0.83 -10.51
N ASN A 52 -1.69 -1.62 -11.36
CA ASN A 52 -1.02 -2.67 -12.11
C ASN A 52 -0.58 -2.14 -13.48
N ILE A 53 0.71 -2.27 -13.77
CA ILE A 53 1.38 -1.74 -14.96
C ILE A 53 2.12 -2.92 -15.58
N ASP A 54 1.71 -3.31 -16.79
CA ASP A 54 2.30 -4.43 -17.53
C ASP A 54 2.35 -5.73 -16.71
N GLY A 55 1.28 -6.00 -15.97
CA GLY A 55 1.14 -7.19 -15.11
C GLY A 55 1.75 -7.03 -13.71
N CYS A 56 2.54 -5.99 -13.46
CA CYS A 56 3.23 -5.77 -12.19
C CYS A 56 2.60 -4.62 -11.38
N ASN A 57 2.40 -4.84 -10.08
CA ASN A 57 1.95 -3.77 -9.20
C ASN A 57 3.07 -2.76 -8.96
N GLY A 58 2.81 -1.48 -9.24
CA GLY A 58 3.80 -0.42 -9.17
C GLY A 58 3.18 0.96 -8.96
N LEU A 59 4.03 1.98 -8.91
CA LEU A 59 3.60 3.37 -8.80
C LEU A 59 3.75 4.05 -10.15
N ALA A 60 2.66 4.58 -10.69
CA ALA A 60 2.68 5.22 -12.00
C ALA A 60 3.69 6.37 -12.11
N CYS A 61 3.99 7.06 -11.00
CA CYS A 61 4.94 8.18 -10.99
C CYS A 61 6.42 7.78 -11.12
N LEU A 62 6.74 6.49 -10.96
CA LEU A 62 8.12 5.99 -11.08
C LEU A 62 8.28 4.88 -12.12
N THR A 63 7.19 4.35 -12.65
CA THR A 63 7.26 3.36 -13.70
C THR A 63 7.35 4.05 -15.06
N LYS A 64 8.44 3.79 -15.78
CA LYS A 64 8.61 4.23 -17.16
C LYS A 64 7.80 3.34 -18.09
N ILE A 65 7.14 3.94 -19.06
CA ILE A 65 6.61 3.27 -20.23
C ILE A 65 7.81 2.83 -21.08
N ALA A 66 7.87 1.55 -21.43
CA ALA A 66 8.94 1.04 -22.27
C ALA A 66 8.89 1.74 -23.63
N SER A 67 10.01 2.30 -24.07
CA SER A 67 10.11 3.01 -25.35
C SER A 67 10.26 2.07 -26.55
N SER A 68 10.09 0.76 -26.39
CA SER A 68 10.40 -0.22 -27.43
C SER A 68 9.34 -0.27 -28.52
N GLU A 69 9.80 -0.54 -29.74
CA GLU A 69 9.06 -0.50 -31.01
C GLU A 69 7.93 -1.57 -31.14
N ALA A 70 7.53 -2.26 -30.07
CA ALA A 70 6.68 -3.45 -30.15
C ALA A 70 5.55 -3.61 -29.10
N GLY A 71 5.28 -2.65 -28.20
CA GLY A 71 4.33 -2.92 -27.11
C GLY A 71 3.44 -1.76 -26.67
N THR A 72 2.13 -2.00 -26.63
CA THR A 72 1.16 -1.20 -25.88
C THR A 72 1.32 -1.51 -24.39
N SER A 73 1.63 -0.51 -23.55
CA SER A 73 1.61 -0.71 -22.08
C SER A 73 0.18 -0.88 -21.58
N MET A 74 -0.04 -1.94 -20.82
CA MET A 74 -1.33 -2.29 -20.22
C MET A 74 -1.40 -1.73 -18.80
N ILE A 75 -2.33 -0.81 -18.57
CA ILE A 75 -2.57 -0.21 -17.24
C ILE A 75 -3.92 -0.69 -16.71
N MET A 76 -3.90 -1.31 -15.54
CA MET A 76 -5.07 -1.85 -14.85
C MET A 76 -5.12 -1.32 -13.41
N PRO A 77 -6.31 -1.24 -12.79
CA PRO A 77 -6.39 -1.00 -11.35
C PRO A 77 -5.64 -2.09 -10.58
N LEU A 78 -5.36 -1.84 -9.30
CA LEU A 78 -4.84 -2.87 -8.41
C LEU A 78 -5.77 -4.11 -8.44
N PRO A 79 -5.23 -5.31 -8.69
CA PRO A 79 -6.04 -6.51 -8.87
C PRO A 79 -6.78 -6.88 -7.58
N TYR A 80 -7.89 -7.59 -7.72
CA TYR A 80 -8.69 -8.11 -6.61
C TYR A 80 -9.21 -7.02 -5.63
N MET A 81 -9.23 -5.76 -6.05
CA MET A 81 -9.88 -4.68 -5.31
C MET A 81 -11.18 -4.26 -6.01
N PHE A 82 -12.17 -3.82 -5.24
CA PHE A 82 -13.41 -3.31 -5.82
C PHE A 82 -13.12 -2.03 -6.61
N MET A 83 -13.39 -2.06 -7.92
CA MET A 83 -13.21 -0.92 -8.79
C MET A 83 -14.36 0.07 -8.60
N ILE A 84 -14.03 1.30 -8.19
CA ILE A 84 -15.00 2.39 -8.08
C ILE A 84 -15.23 3.00 -9.45
N LYS A 85 -14.15 3.36 -10.16
CA LYS A 85 -14.22 3.95 -11.51
C LYS A 85 -12.85 3.94 -12.21
N ASP A 86 -12.78 3.40 -13.42
CA ASP A 86 -11.55 3.33 -14.23
C ASP A 86 -10.38 2.68 -13.45
N LEU A 87 -9.36 3.46 -13.03
CA LEU A 87 -8.23 2.96 -12.22
C LEU A 87 -8.40 3.22 -10.72
N LEU A 88 -9.49 3.87 -10.30
CA LEU A 88 -9.80 4.13 -8.90
C LEU A 88 -10.40 2.88 -8.24
N VAL A 89 -9.73 2.40 -7.19
CA VAL A 89 -10.17 1.26 -6.38
C VAL A 89 -10.55 1.67 -4.96
N ASP A 90 -11.41 0.86 -4.35
CA ASP A 90 -11.72 0.91 -2.93
C ASP A 90 -10.56 0.33 -2.11
N MET A 91 -10.09 1.11 -1.13
CA MET A 91 -8.96 0.76 -0.24
C MET A 91 -9.42 0.54 1.21
N MET A 92 -10.73 0.56 1.47
CA MET A 92 -11.29 0.55 2.81
C MET A 92 -10.88 -0.70 3.59
N ASN A 93 -10.96 -1.89 2.98
CA ASN A 93 -10.52 -3.13 3.63
C ASN A 93 -9.03 -3.06 4.04
N PHE A 94 -8.17 -2.59 3.14
CA PHE A 94 -6.74 -2.45 3.39
C PHE A 94 -6.46 -1.51 4.58
N TYR A 95 -7.14 -0.36 4.64
CA TYR A 95 -6.99 0.57 5.77
C TYR A 95 -7.60 0.04 7.07
N ASN A 96 -8.71 -0.70 7.00
CA ASN A 96 -9.32 -1.31 8.18
C ASN A 96 -8.40 -2.38 8.80
N GLN A 97 -7.74 -3.20 7.99
CA GLN A 97 -6.73 -4.16 8.47
C GLN A 97 -5.48 -3.46 9.02
N TYR A 98 -5.04 -2.37 8.39
CA TYR A 98 -3.98 -1.55 8.96
C TYR A 98 -4.38 -0.94 10.31
N LYS A 99 -5.65 -0.57 10.48
CA LYS A 99 -6.18 -0.06 11.75
C LYS A 99 -6.29 -1.16 12.81
N SER A 100 -6.65 -2.39 12.41
CA SER A 100 -6.88 -3.51 13.34
C SER A 100 -5.61 -3.99 14.06
N ILE A 101 -4.43 -3.74 13.49
CA ILE A 101 -3.14 -4.03 14.15
C ILE A 101 -2.73 -2.94 15.16
N GLU A 102 -3.54 -1.89 15.28
CA GLU A 102 -3.35 -0.77 16.20
C GLU A 102 -1.93 -0.17 16.11
N PRO A 103 -1.58 0.46 14.97
CA PRO A 103 -0.19 0.80 14.60
C PRO A 103 0.35 2.05 15.32
N TRP A 104 -0.04 2.24 16.57
CA TRP A 104 0.41 3.30 17.46
C TRP A 104 1.13 2.71 18.68
N LEU A 105 1.84 3.58 19.41
CA LEU A 105 2.59 3.19 20.60
C LEU A 105 1.65 2.83 21.76
N LYS A 106 1.84 1.68 22.40
CA LYS A 106 0.95 1.14 23.45
C LYS A 106 1.61 0.98 24.81
N TRP A 107 1.26 1.85 25.75
CA TRP A 107 1.79 1.85 27.13
C TRP A 107 0.99 0.95 28.07
N LYS A 108 1.68 0.20 28.95
CA LYS A 108 1.11 -0.58 30.06
C LYS A 108 0.47 0.32 31.10
N SER A 109 1.05 1.50 31.33
CA SER A 109 0.48 2.50 32.22
C SER A 109 0.59 3.89 31.63
N LEU A 110 -0.54 4.61 31.63
CA LEU A 110 -0.65 6.05 31.33
C LEU A 110 0.14 6.91 32.34
N THR A 111 0.59 6.33 33.47
CA THR A 111 1.35 7.01 34.52
C THR A 111 2.86 7.06 34.26
N THR A 112 3.35 6.52 33.12
CA THR A 112 4.75 6.75 32.73
C THR A 112 4.82 8.21 32.27
N GLU A 113 5.09 9.08 33.25
CA GLU A 113 5.20 10.53 33.19
C GLU A 113 5.49 11.05 31.77
N LEU A 114 4.43 11.53 31.10
CA LEU A 114 4.59 12.58 30.11
C LEU A 114 4.99 13.85 30.88
N ASP A 115 6.19 13.87 31.45
CA ASP A 115 6.78 15.02 32.13
C ASP A 115 7.14 16.16 31.14
N GLY A 116 6.61 16.08 29.92
CA GLY A 116 6.93 16.94 28.79
C GLY A 116 8.24 16.60 28.09
N LYS A 117 8.99 15.57 28.53
CA LYS A 117 10.26 15.19 27.91
C LYS A 117 10.10 14.11 26.86
N GLU A 118 11.09 14.06 25.98
CA GLU A 118 11.25 13.00 24.99
C GLU A 118 11.58 11.66 25.65
N ILE A 119 11.18 10.59 24.98
CA ILE A 119 11.56 9.23 25.34
C ILE A 119 12.89 8.90 24.67
N LYS A 120 13.94 8.70 25.47
CA LYS A 120 15.29 8.46 24.97
C LYS A 120 15.37 7.16 24.18
N GLN A 121 15.96 7.23 22.97
CA GLN A 121 16.21 6.09 22.10
C GLN A 121 17.68 6.06 21.63
N SER A 122 18.38 4.96 21.91
CA SER A 122 19.69 4.64 21.32
C SER A 122 19.63 4.54 19.79
N LYS A 123 20.72 4.90 19.11
CA LYS A 123 20.86 4.77 17.65
C LYS A 123 20.71 3.32 17.17
N LYS A 124 21.29 2.37 17.91
CA LYS A 124 21.25 0.93 17.58
C LYS A 124 19.82 0.41 17.51
N ASP A 125 18.96 0.85 18.41
CA ASP A 125 17.58 0.39 18.40
C ASP A 125 16.70 1.17 17.43
N ARG A 126 16.98 2.46 17.18
CA ARG A 126 16.31 3.19 16.09
C ARG A 126 16.56 2.50 14.75
N ALA A 127 17.78 2.03 14.52
CA ALA A 127 18.14 1.31 13.30
C ALA A 127 17.38 -0.01 13.11
N LYS A 128 16.83 -0.62 14.18
CA LYS A 128 15.97 -1.82 14.05
C LYS A 128 14.66 -1.53 13.31
N LEU A 129 14.25 -0.27 13.23
CA LEU A 129 13.03 0.14 12.53
C LEU A 129 13.24 0.34 11.03
N ASP A 130 14.49 0.46 10.59
CA ASP A 130 14.84 0.68 9.19
C ASP A 130 14.36 -0.48 8.33
N GLY A 131 13.76 -0.15 7.19
CA GLY A 131 13.05 -1.07 6.30
C GLY A 131 11.57 -1.29 6.62
N MET A 132 11.08 -0.85 7.79
CA MET A 132 9.66 -1.00 8.18
C MET A 132 8.87 0.31 8.17
N TYR A 133 9.44 1.41 8.69
CA TYR A 133 8.71 2.69 8.77
C TYR A 133 8.63 3.41 7.42
N GLU A 134 9.46 3.03 6.46
CA GLU A 134 9.50 3.56 5.09
C GLU A 134 8.33 3.08 4.24
N CYS A 135 7.53 2.13 4.74
CA CYS A 135 6.30 1.70 4.08
C CYS A 135 5.33 2.87 3.90
N ILE A 136 5.01 3.18 2.64
CA ILE A 136 4.09 4.27 2.28
C ILE A 136 2.61 3.84 2.19
N LEU A 137 2.29 2.60 2.58
CA LEU A 137 0.93 2.04 2.52
C LEU A 137 0.31 2.06 1.11
N CYS A 138 1.07 1.69 0.08
CA CYS A 138 0.58 1.63 -1.32
C CYS A 138 -0.25 0.39 -1.66
N ALA A 139 -0.36 -0.57 -0.75
CA ALA A 139 -1.00 -1.88 -0.94
C ALA A 139 -0.40 -2.79 -2.03
N CYS A 140 0.59 -2.35 -2.83
CA CYS A 140 1.17 -3.19 -3.90
C CYS A 140 1.64 -4.55 -3.39
N CYS A 141 2.29 -4.63 -2.22
CA CYS A 141 2.75 -5.91 -1.66
C CYS A 141 1.58 -6.82 -1.27
N SER A 142 0.59 -6.32 -0.51
CA SER A 142 -0.58 -7.11 -0.12
C SER A 142 -1.34 -7.60 -1.35
N ILE A 143 -1.50 -6.75 -2.36
CA ILE A 143 -2.26 -7.06 -3.57
C ILE A 143 -1.46 -7.88 -4.59
N SER A 144 -0.15 -8.03 -4.45
CA SER A 144 0.61 -9.04 -5.21
C SER A 144 0.47 -10.45 -4.61
N CYS A 145 -0.05 -10.58 -3.39
CA CYS A 145 -0.15 -11.87 -2.70
C CYS A 145 -1.47 -12.58 -3.01
N LEU A 146 -1.39 -13.75 -3.63
CA LEU A 146 -2.57 -14.58 -3.92
C LEU A 146 -3.35 -14.98 -2.66
N ARG A 147 -2.68 -15.16 -1.52
CA ARG A 147 -3.38 -15.50 -0.26
C ARG A 147 -4.30 -14.36 0.19
N TYR A 148 -3.89 -13.13 -0.03
CA TYR A 148 -4.71 -11.95 0.24
C TYR A 148 -5.91 -11.87 -0.70
N TRP A 149 -5.77 -12.37 -1.94
CA TRP A 149 -6.91 -12.48 -2.84
C TRP A 149 -7.90 -13.52 -2.34
N TRP A 150 -7.45 -14.71 -1.98
CA TRP A 150 -8.40 -15.75 -1.56
C TRP A 150 -9.08 -15.48 -0.23
N ASN A 151 -8.41 -14.79 0.70
CA ASN A 151 -8.91 -14.58 2.07
C ASN A 151 -8.63 -13.15 2.56
N PRO A 152 -9.20 -12.11 1.93
CA PRO A 152 -8.93 -10.71 2.29
C PRO A 152 -9.52 -10.32 3.65
N GLU A 153 -10.42 -11.12 4.23
CA GLU A 153 -11.02 -10.85 5.55
C GLU A 153 -10.15 -11.39 6.68
N SER A 154 -9.61 -12.60 6.54
CA SER A 154 -8.81 -13.27 7.58
C SER A 154 -7.31 -13.03 7.45
N TYR A 155 -6.79 -12.86 6.22
CA TYR A 155 -5.37 -12.61 6.01
C TYR A 155 -5.10 -11.11 5.90
N LEU A 156 -4.42 -10.57 6.92
CA LEU A 156 -4.11 -9.14 7.07
C LEU A 156 -3.28 -8.53 5.93
N GLY A 157 -2.57 -9.37 5.17
CA GLY A 157 -1.68 -8.91 4.10
C GLY A 157 -0.33 -8.41 4.60
N LEU A 158 0.62 -8.34 3.65
CA LEU A 158 2.03 -8.04 3.93
C LEU A 158 2.24 -6.67 4.58
N ALA A 159 1.52 -5.63 4.15
CA ALA A 159 1.67 -4.29 4.72
C ALA A 159 1.27 -4.25 6.21
N ALA A 160 0.12 -4.82 6.56
CA ALA A 160 -0.33 -4.85 7.95
C ALA A 160 0.61 -5.72 8.81
N LEU A 161 1.06 -6.86 8.30
CA LEU A 161 2.04 -7.70 9.03
C LEU A 161 3.38 -6.98 9.25
N LEU A 162 3.87 -6.22 8.26
CA LEU A 162 5.07 -5.39 8.41
C LEU A 162 4.90 -4.34 9.52
N HIS A 163 3.77 -3.64 9.56
CA HIS A 163 3.50 -2.64 10.58
C HIS A 163 3.22 -3.24 11.96
N ALA A 164 2.65 -4.45 12.03
CA ALA A 164 2.54 -5.20 13.27
C ALA A 164 3.92 -5.57 13.80
N ASN A 165 4.82 -6.08 12.95
CA ASN A 165 6.20 -6.36 13.32
C ASN A 165 6.95 -5.10 13.79
N ARG A 166 6.77 -3.97 13.07
CA ARG A 166 7.31 -2.66 13.51
C ARG A 166 6.89 -2.35 14.94
N ARG A 167 5.60 -2.53 15.25
CA ARG A 167 5.05 -2.30 16.59
C ARG A 167 5.65 -3.25 17.62
N CYS A 168 5.83 -4.53 17.32
CA CYS A 168 6.46 -5.50 18.23
C CYS A 168 7.91 -5.11 18.53
N VAL A 169 8.69 -4.76 17.50
CA VAL A 169 10.08 -4.31 17.66
C VAL A 169 10.18 -3.01 18.46
N GLU A 170 9.19 -2.11 18.33
CA GLU A 170 9.06 -0.94 19.20
C GLU A 170 8.67 -1.34 20.63
N ALA A 171 7.78 -2.32 20.82
CA ALA A 171 7.24 -2.78 22.12
C ALA A 171 8.28 -3.48 23.01
N ASP A 172 9.03 -4.44 22.46
CA ASP A 172 10.06 -5.24 23.16
C ASP A 172 11.10 -4.40 23.93
N ARG A 173 11.19 -3.13 23.57
CA ARG A 173 12.21 -2.22 24.05
C ARG A 173 11.82 -1.42 25.28
N PHE A 174 10.54 -1.22 25.49
CA PHE A 174 10.07 -0.43 26.62
C PHE A 174 9.42 -1.39 27.61
N PRO A 175 10.01 -1.60 28.80
CA PRO A 175 9.45 -2.52 29.80
C PRO A 175 8.02 -2.15 30.21
N ASN A 176 7.65 -0.87 30.00
CA ASN A 176 6.33 -0.30 30.21
C ASN A 176 5.43 -0.27 28.95
N LEU A 177 5.80 -0.86 27.82
CA LEU A 177 4.88 -1.07 26.69
C LEU A 177 4.22 -2.45 26.81
N ILE A 178 2.95 -2.53 26.40
CA ILE A 178 2.16 -3.77 26.51
C ILE A 178 2.87 -4.83 25.67
N ASP A 179 3.16 -5.97 26.30
CA ASP A 179 3.69 -7.14 25.63
C ASP A 179 2.73 -7.47 24.48
N SER A 180 3.21 -7.41 23.24
CA SER A 180 2.43 -7.72 22.05
C SER A 180 2.33 -9.24 21.90
N GLY A 181 1.90 -9.94 22.96
CA GLY A 181 1.45 -11.30 22.87
C GLY A 181 0.30 -11.34 21.88
N VAL A 182 0.59 -11.72 20.63
CA VAL A 182 -0.45 -12.00 19.64
C VAL A 182 -1.07 -13.32 20.06
N SER A 183 -2.23 -13.26 20.72
CA SER A 183 -3.07 -14.44 20.89
C SER A 183 -3.61 -14.83 19.51
N ILE A 184 -3.05 -15.90 18.93
CA ILE A 184 -3.55 -16.49 17.69
C ILE A 184 -4.56 -17.58 18.08
N GLU A 185 -5.84 -17.28 17.98
CA GLU A 185 -6.90 -18.28 18.02
C GLU A 185 -7.17 -18.75 16.58
N TYR A 186 -7.07 -20.06 16.33
CA TYR A 186 -7.46 -20.67 15.06
C TYR A 186 -8.48 -21.78 15.31
N LEU A 187 -9.50 -21.87 14.45
CA LEU A 187 -10.41 -23.01 14.40
C LEU A 187 -9.63 -24.20 13.82
N GLY A 188 -9.08 -25.03 14.69
CA GLY A 188 -8.60 -26.36 14.32
C GLY A 188 -9.80 -27.26 14.04
N HIS A 189 -10.00 -27.66 12.79
CA HIS A 189 -10.86 -28.80 12.52
C HIS A 189 -10.13 -30.05 13.02
N HIS A 190 -10.63 -30.66 14.09
CA HIS A 190 -10.30 -32.05 14.40
C HIS A 190 -10.86 -32.91 13.27
N ALA A 191 -9.97 -33.59 12.56
CA ALA A 191 -10.37 -34.72 11.73
C ALA A 191 -10.54 -35.90 12.67
N ASP A 192 -11.78 -36.37 12.81
CA ASP A 192 -12.09 -37.71 13.33
C ASP A 192 -11.60 -38.79 12.35
#